data_AF-A0A7Y9PE34-F1
#
_entry.id   AF-A0A7Y9PE34-F1
#
_cell.length_a   1.000
_cell.length_b   1.000
_cell.length_c   1.000
_cell.angle_alpha   90.00
_cell.angle_beta   90.00
_cell.angle_gamma   90.00
#
_symmetry.space_group_name_H-M   'P 1'
#
loop_
_entity.id
_entity.type
_entity.pdbx_description
1 polymer ?
#
loop_
_entity_poly.entity_id
_entity_poly.type
_entity_poly.pdbx_seq_one_letter_code
_entity_poly.pdbx_strand_id
1 'polypeptide(L)'
;MGTLRAHIVLPQELIEEIDRVVGPRGRSAFLVETAQAELRRRRLLSFLHSKGPVWKDADHPELAAGTATWVRTMRQENEARDIPGESQENLS
;
A
#
# COMPACT_ATOMS: atom_id res chain seq x y z
N MET A 1 13.35 -12.79 -5.02
CA MET A 1 14.13 -12.53 -3.78
C MET A 1 14.29 -13.85 -3.05
N GLY A 2 15.49 -14.14 -2.54
CA GLY A 2 15.75 -15.38 -1.80
C GLY A 2 15.29 -15.30 -0.34
N THR A 3 15.09 -16.45 0.29
CA THR A 3 14.80 -16.56 1.73
C THR A 3 16.06 -16.97 2.48
N LEU A 4 16.40 -16.25 3.55
CA LEU A 4 17.44 -16.65 4.50
C LEU A 4 16.79 -17.09 5.81
N ARG A 5 17.29 -18.17 6.42
CA ARG A 5 16.82 -18.63 7.72
C ARG A 5 17.56 -17.89 8.82
N ALA A 6 16.83 -17.20 9.68
CA ALA A 6 17.34 -16.61 10.91
C ALA A 6 16.90 -17.46 12.10
N HIS A 7 17.81 -17.68 13.07
CA HIS A 7 17.48 -18.28 14.35
C HIS A 7 17.22 -17.17 15.37
N ILE A 8 16.04 -17.15 15.98
CA ILE A 8 15.59 -16.08 16.87
C ILE A 8 15.13 -16.72 18.19
N VAL A 9 15.57 -16.15 19.31
CA VAL A 9 15.13 -16.58 20.65
C VAL A 9 13.99 -15.65 21.08
N LEU A 10 12.87 -16.22 21.47
CA LEU A 10 11.70 -15.51 21.97
C LEU A 10 11.32 -16.08 23.35
N PRO A 11 10.83 -15.24 24.29
CA PRO A 11 10.28 -15.73 25.55
C PRO A 11 9.16 -16.73 25.31
N GLN A 12 9.08 -17.77 26.14
CA GLN A 12 8.05 -18.80 26.03
C GLN A 12 6.64 -18.21 26.10
N GLU A 13 6.39 -17.32 27.04
CA GLU A 13 5.07 -16.67 27.23
C GLU A 13 4.59 -15.96 25.96
N LEU A 14 5.52 -15.30 25.23
CA LEU A 14 5.20 -14.63 23.98
C LEU A 14 4.83 -15.61 22.86
N ILE A 15 5.53 -16.75 22.79
CA ILE A 15 5.22 -17.80 21.81
C ILE A 15 3.81 -18.35 22.06
N GLU A 16 3.48 -18.64 23.33
CA GLU A 16 2.16 -19.13 23.72
C GLU A 16 1.06 -18.13 23.41
N GLU A 17 1.32 -16.84 23.61
CA GLU A 17 0.38 -15.78 23.25
C GLU A 17 0.14 -15.70 21.74
N ILE A 18 1.21 -15.74 20.94
CA ILE A 18 1.12 -15.77 19.48
C ILE A 18 0.29 -16.97 19.04
N ASP A 19 0.55 -18.16 19.59
CA ASP A 19 -0.20 -19.38 19.26
C ASP A 19 -1.69 -19.28 19.54
N ARG A 20 -2.08 -18.63 20.64
CA ARG A 20 -3.51 -18.41 20.94
C ARG A 20 -4.19 -17.57 19.87
N VAL A 21 -3.47 -16.64 19.24
CA VAL A 21 -4.01 -15.74 18.22
C VAL A 21 -4.00 -16.36 16.83
N VAL A 22 -2.88 -16.99 16.42
CA VAL A 22 -2.68 -17.43 15.03
C VAL A 22 -2.72 -18.95 14.84
N GLY A 23 -2.83 -19.70 15.92
CA GLY A 23 -2.76 -21.16 15.93
C GLY A 23 -1.35 -21.72 15.70
N PRO A 24 -1.18 -23.05 15.86
CA PRO A 24 0.13 -23.71 15.93
C PRO A 24 0.98 -23.67 14.65
N ARG A 25 0.41 -23.23 13.52
CA ARG A 25 1.10 -23.14 12.21
C ARG A 25 1.25 -21.72 11.67
N GLY A 26 0.72 -20.71 12.38
CA GLY A 26 0.71 -19.32 11.93
C GLY A 26 1.94 -18.50 12.34
N ARG A 27 2.82 -19.03 13.21
CA ARG A 27 3.89 -18.24 13.84
C ARG A 27 4.84 -17.58 12.84
N SER A 28 5.33 -18.31 11.85
CA SER A 28 6.30 -17.76 10.88
C SER A 28 5.66 -16.66 10.02
N ALA A 29 4.44 -16.89 9.53
CA ALA A 29 3.69 -15.90 8.77
C ALA A 29 3.43 -14.64 9.62
N PHE A 30 2.96 -14.83 10.86
CA PHE A 30 2.72 -13.74 11.79
C PHE A 30 3.98 -12.89 12.05
N LEU A 31 5.12 -13.52 12.30
CA LEU A 31 6.38 -12.81 12.55
C LEU A 31 6.85 -12.05 11.30
N VAL A 32 6.71 -12.64 10.11
CA VAL A 32 7.07 -11.98 8.84
C VAL A 32 6.18 -10.76 8.60
N GLU A 33 4.86 -10.93 8.70
CA GLU A 33 3.89 -9.86 8.49
C GLU A 33 4.07 -8.73 9.50
N THR A 34 4.25 -9.08 10.78
CA THR A 34 4.48 -8.12 11.87
C THR A 34 5.79 -7.35 11.64
N ALA A 35 6.88 -8.03 11.29
CA ALA A 35 8.15 -7.38 10.99
C ALA A 35 8.03 -6.42 9.79
N GLN A 36 7.33 -6.83 8.73
CA GLN A 36 7.08 -5.96 7.58
C GLN A 36 6.22 -4.74 7.95
N ALA A 37 5.17 -4.94 8.74
CA ALA A 37 4.30 -3.85 9.20
C ALA A 37 5.07 -2.85 10.07
N GLU A 38 5.88 -3.34 11.01
CA GLU A 38 6.68 -2.49 11.89
C GLU A 38 7.77 -1.73 11.12
N LEU A 39 8.42 -2.37 10.14
CA LEU A 39 9.36 -1.68 9.25
C LEU A 39 8.67 -0.58 8.44
N ARG A 40 7.49 -0.83 7.89
CA ARG A 40 6.70 0.19 7.19
C ARG A 40 6.36 1.36 8.13
N ARG A 41 5.89 1.05 9.34
CA ARG A 41 5.55 2.06 10.36
C ARG A 41 6.76 2.93 10.71
N ARG A 42 7.92 2.33 10.97
CA ARG A 42 9.15 3.08 11.29
C ARG A 42 9.63 3.95 10.14
N ARG A 43 9.57 3.45 8.91
CA ARG A 43 9.90 4.26 7.72
C ARG A 43 8.95 5.45 7.59
N LEU A 44 7.65 5.25 7.78
CA LEU A 44 6.67 6.33 7.76
C LEU A 44 6.93 7.35 8.86
N LEU A 45 7.16 6.92 10.11
CA LEU A 45 7.46 7.83 11.21
C LEU A 45 8.76 8.61 10.96
N SER A 46 9.81 7.95 10.47
CA SER A 46 11.05 8.62 10.09
C SER A 46 10.82 9.69 9.02
N PHE A 47 10.00 9.37 8.01
CA PHE A 47 9.62 10.30 6.96
C PHE A 47 8.82 11.50 7.52
N LEU A 48 7.82 11.26 8.37
CA LEU A 48 7.01 12.30 9.00
C LEU A 48 7.83 13.21 9.94
N HIS A 49 8.86 12.68 10.59
CA HIS A 49 9.78 13.48 11.40
C HIS A 49 10.85 14.22 10.58
N SER A 50 10.99 13.91 9.29
CA SER A 50 11.97 14.59 8.45
C SER A 50 11.55 16.04 8.24
N LYS A 51 12.52 16.98 8.34
CA LYS A 51 12.26 18.42 8.22
C LYS A 51 12.08 18.90 6.76
N GLY A 52 12.17 17.99 5.79
CA GLY A 52 12.03 18.33 4.38
C GLY A 52 10.56 18.56 4.00
N PRO A 53 10.27 19.34 2.94
CA PRO A 53 8.93 19.40 2.40
C PRO A 53 8.54 18.00 1.93
N VAL A 54 7.48 17.44 2.53
CA VAL A 54 6.87 16.16 2.16
C VAL A 54 6.18 16.24 0.79
N TRP A 55 5.87 17.45 0.36
CA TRP A 55 5.14 17.79 -0.84
C TRP A 55 5.78 19.02 -1.48
N LYS A 56 6.04 18.98 -2.79
CA LYS A 56 6.53 20.14 -3.55
C LYS A 56 5.76 20.25 -4.86
N ASP A 57 5.34 21.46 -5.20
CA ASP A 57 4.59 21.70 -6.44
C ASP A 57 5.39 21.31 -7.70
N ALA A 58 6.72 21.41 -7.64
CA ALA A 58 7.62 21.00 -8.72
C ALA A 58 7.59 19.49 -9.00
N ASP A 59 7.24 18.67 -8.00
CA ASP A 59 7.11 17.22 -8.13
C ASP A 59 5.73 16.82 -8.68
N HIS A 60 4.79 17.77 -8.82
CA HIS A 60 3.39 17.56 -9.21
C HIS A 60 2.93 18.51 -10.34
N PRO A 61 3.55 18.46 -11.53
CA PRO A 61 3.17 19.31 -12.66
C PRO A 61 1.72 19.09 -13.11
N GLU A 62 1.16 17.91 -12.91
CA GLU A 62 -0.24 17.57 -13.19
C GLU A 62 -1.24 18.43 -12.42
N LEU A 63 -0.82 19.00 -11.28
CA LEU A 63 -1.62 19.89 -10.44
C LEU A 63 -1.38 21.37 -10.72
N ALA A 64 -0.52 21.73 -11.69
CA ALA A 64 -0.16 23.11 -11.99
C ALA A 64 -1.37 23.99 -12.38
N ALA A 65 -2.39 23.40 -13.02
CA ALA A 65 -3.66 24.06 -13.35
C ALA A 65 -4.67 24.10 -12.19
N GLY A 66 -4.25 23.67 -11.00
CA GLY A 66 -5.06 23.57 -9.79
C GLY A 66 -5.75 22.22 -9.62
N THR A 67 -5.86 21.79 -8.36
CA THR A 67 -6.45 20.49 -7.98
C THR A 67 -7.89 20.33 -8.48
N ALA A 68 -8.70 21.39 -8.47
CA ALA A 68 -10.08 21.35 -8.94
C ALA A 68 -10.18 21.02 -10.45
N THR A 69 -9.27 21.57 -11.25
CA THR A 69 -9.18 21.31 -12.69
C THR A 69 -8.75 19.87 -12.94
N TRP A 70 -7.72 19.41 -12.23
CA TRP A 70 -7.22 18.04 -12.33
C TRP A 70 -8.27 16.98 -11.96
N VAL A 71 -8.99 17.17 -10.84
CA VAL A 71 -10.10 16.27 -10.44
C VAL A 71 -11.22 16.26 -11.48
N ARG A 72 -11.54 17.41 -12.08
CA ARG A 72 -12.57 17.51 -13.13
C ARG A 72 -12.17 16.70 -14.36
N THR A 73 -10.94 16.86 -14.83
CA THR A 73 -10.41 16.10 -15.97
C THR A 73 -10.43 14.60 -15.70
N MET A 74 -9.96 14.15 -14.52
CA MET A 74 -10.01 12.73 -14.16
C MET A 74 -11.42 12.14 -14.16
N ARG A 75 -12.42 12.89 -13.69
CA ARG A 75 -13.82 12.43 -13.69
C ARG A 75 -14.36 12.30 -15.11
N GLN A 76 -14.11 13.29 -15.96
CA GLN A 76 -14.50 13.24 -17.36
C GLN A 76 -13.86 12.07 -18.11
N GLU A 77 -12.57 11.80 -17.89
CA GLU A 77 -11.87 10.65 -18.47
C GLU A 77 -12.41 9.31 -17.94
N ASN A 78 -12.85 9.25 -16.68
CA ASN A 78 -13.46 8.05 -16.14
C ASN A 78 -14.85 7.80 -16.74
N GLU A 79 -15.68 8.83 -16.78
CA GLU A 79 -17.02 8.77 -17.38
C GLU A 79 -16.95 8.42 -18.87
N ALA A 80 -15.97 8.96 -19.62
CA ALA A 80 -15.75 8.64 -21.02
C ALA A 80 -15.32 7.17 -21.27
N ARG A 81 -14.65 6.54 -20.30
CA ARG A 81 -14.30 5.11 -20.35
C ARG A 81 -15.47 4.20 -20.00
N ASP A 82 -16.41 4.69 -19.19
CA ASP A 82 -17.60 3.95 -18.75
C ASP A 82 -18.77 4.03 -19.76
N ILE A 83 -18.60 4.72 -20.91
CA ILE A 83 -19.59 4.72 -22.00
C ILE A 83 -19.52 3.37 -22.73
N PRO A 84 -20.59 2.55 -22.74
CA PRO A 84 -20.62 1.32 -23.51
C PRO A 84 -20.67 1.68 -25.00
N GLY A 85 -19.56 1.54 -25.70
CA GLY A 85 -19.51 1.59 -27.15
C GLY A 85 -20.10 0.32 -27.76
N GLU A 86 -21.19 0.49 -28.51
CA GLU A 86 -21.46 -0.20 -29.79
C GLU A 86 -20.82 -1.60 -29.93
N SER A 87 -21.52 -2.62 -29.46
CA SER A 87 -21.21 -4.00 -29.81
C SER A 87 -22.44 -4.62 -30.45
N GLN A 88 -22.33 -4.87 -31.76
CA GLN A 88 -23.21 -5.68 -32.62
C GLN A 88 -24.42 -5.02 -33.29
N GLU A 89 -24.18 -4.08 -34.23
CA GLU A 89 -25.01 -3.97 -35.44
C GLU A 89 -24.11 -3.78 -36.67
N ASN A 90 -23.43 -4.85 -37.05
CA ASN A 90 -22.90 -5.04 -38.40
C ASN A 90 -22.85 -6.56 -38.67
N LEU A 91 -24.03 -7.17 -38.72
CA LEU A 91 -24.25 -8.40 -39.48
C LEU A 91 -25.44 -8.15 -40.40
N SER A 92 -25.16 -7.91 -41.67
CA SER A 92 -26.07 -8.12 -42.80
C SER A 92 -25.22 -8.48 -44.01
#